data_AF-A0A517DVF4-F1
#
_entry.id   AF-A0A517DVF4-F1
#
_cell.length_a   1.000
_cell.length_b   1.000
_cell.length_c   1.000
_cell.angle_alpha   90.00
_cell.angle_beta   90.00
_cell.angle_gamma   90.00
#
_symmetry.space_group_name_H-M   'P 1'
#
loop_
_entity.id
_entity.type
_entity.pdbx_description
1 polymer ?
#
loop_
_entity_poly.entity_id
_entity_poly.type
_entity_poly.pdbx_seq_one_letter_code
_entity_poly.pdbx_strand_id
1 'polypeptide(L)'
;MKGRLRKMLLAPFIILVIIALGIGLYLQHPKFGALPEGPRLERIRSSPHYADGQFQNLVPIPPRVEGTSSLSLWLAYLFIPKERLAPAEPIPAVKTDLMALDRDKDIVIWLGHSSYYMQLGGKRILIDPVFSAYAAPVPFVNRAFNGTNPYTAEAMPEIDYLLITHDHWDHLDYPTLSALKPKVKQVICGLGVGAYFEQWGFAADLIHEADWFTAVALEDDFTVHVLPARHFSGRMLTRNKTLWASLALVTPERRIFFSGDSGYGPHFKQIGESLNGFDLVVLDNGQYDKNWPHVHMTPEEAVQAAEDLKAKALMPAHVGKFAIANHPWDEPFQRITAASQNKNYRLLTPMIGEPLELANQQPVFSPWWEGMN
;
A
#
# COMPACT_ATOMS: atom_id res chain seq x y z
N MET A 1 -44.50 -29.38 27.35
CA MET A 1 -43.46 -28.32 27.37
C MET A 1 -42.18 -28.64 26.58
N LYS A 2 -41.60 -29.86 26.65
CA LYS A 2 -40.33 -30.20 25.97
C LYS A 2 -40.31 -29.98 24.44
N GLY A 3 -41.42 -30.22 23.72
CA GLY A 3 -41.49 -30.06 22.26
C GLY A 3 -41.52 -28.62 21.74
N ARG A 4 -42.08 -27.67 22.51
CA ARG A 4 -42.07 -26.23 22.16
C ARG A 4 -40.70 -25.62 22.41
N LEU A 5 -40.05 -25.96 23.53
CA LEU A 5 -38.70 -25.48 23.82
C LEU A 5 -37.66 -25.99 22.81
N ARG A 6 -37.79 -27.24 22.34
CA ARG A 6 -36.93 -27.82 21.30
C ARG A 6 -37.13 -27.14 19.94
N LYS A 7 -38.36 -26.75 19.57
CA LYS A 7 -38.64 -25.94 18.36
C LYS A 7 -38.16 -24.49 18.49
N MET A 8 -38.24 -23.90 19.68
CA MET A 8 -37.75 -22.53 19.97
C MET A 8 -36.22 -22.42 19.91
N LEU A 9 -35.47 -23.48 20.23
CA LEU A 9 -34.01 -23.52 20.10
C LEU A 9 -33.54 -23.96 18.71
N LEU A 10 -34.38 -24.67 17.95
CA LEU A 10 -34.04 -25.16 16.61
C LEU A 10 -33.98 -24.03 15.57
N ALA A 11 -34.90 -23.07 15.60
CA ALA A 11 -34.90 -21.94 14.67
C ALA A 11 -33.64 -21.05 14.77
N PRO A 12 -33.21 -20.56 15.96
CA PRO A 12 -31.98 -19.79 16.08
C PRO A 12 -30.74 -20.63 15.76
N PHE A 13 -30.75 -21.93 16.07
CA PHE A 13 -29.66 -22.83 15.67
C PHE A 13 -29.57 -22.96 14.14
N ILE A 14 -30.69 -23.14 13.44
CA ILE A 14 -30.72 -23.17 11.96
C ILE A 14 -30.22 -21.85 11.38
N ILE A 15 -30.64 -20.71 11.95
CA ILE A 15 -30.16 -19.38 11.53
C ILE A 15 -28.64 -19.27 11.72
N LEU A 16 -28.10 -19.69 12.86
CA LEU A 16 -26.66 -19.69 13.11
C LEU A 16 -25.90 -20.59 12.13
N VAL A 17 -26.44 -21.76 11.79
CA VAL A 17 -25.84 -22.66 10.79
C VAL A 17 -25.86 -22.02 9.40
N ILE A 18 -26.96 -21.37 9.00
CA ILE A 18 -27.06 -20.64 7.72
C ILE A 18 -26.06 -19.49 7.67
N ILE A 19 -25.93 -18.72 8.76
CA ILE A 19 -24.94 -17.64 8.86
C ILE A 19 -23.52 -18.19 8.77
N ALA A 20 -23.21 -19.25 9.51
CA ALA A 20 -21.89 -19.88 9.49
C ALA A 20 -21.55 -20.43 8.10
N LEU A 21 -22.51 -21.06 7.43
CA LEU A 21 -22.36 -21.54 6.05
C LEU A 21 -22.15 -20.37 5.08
N GLY A 22 -22.94 -19.30 5.21
CA GLY A 22 -22.81 -18.09 4.39
C GLY A 22 -21.45 -17.42 4.56
N ILE A 23 -20.95 -17.33 5.80
CA ILE A 23 -19.58 -16.86 6.08
C ILE A 23 -18.56 -17.81 5.45
N GLY A 24 -18.70 -19.12 5.64
CA GLY A 24 -17.80 -20.12 5.08
C GLY A 24 -17.68 -20.02 3.56
N LEU A 25 -18.80 -19.91 2.86
CA LEU A 25 -18.85 -19.70 1.40
C LEU A 25 -18.23 -18.36 0.99
N TYR A 26 -18.50 -17.29 1.76
CA TYR A 26 -17.93 -15.98 1.48
C TYR A 26 -16.39 -15.99 1.60
N LEU A 27 -15.86 -16.66 2.61
CA LEU A 27 -14.42 -16.77 2.83
C LEU A 27 -13.70 -17.63 1.77
N GLN A 28 -14.43 -18.39 0.94
CA GLN A 28 -13.89 -19.08 -0.23
C GLN A 28 -13.72 -18.15 -1.44
N HIS A 29 -14.18 -16.90 -1.37
CA HIS A 29 -14.04 -15.96 -2.48
C HIS A 29 -12.54 -15.68 -2.78
N PRO A 30 -12.10 -15.72 -4.07
CA PRO A 30 -10.69 -15.61 -4.43
C PRO A 30 -9.94 -14.38 -3.88
N LYS A 31 -10.65 -13.27 -3.63
CA LYS A 31 -10.11 -12.04 -3.02
C LYS A 31 -9.34 -12.26 -1.70
N PHE A 32 -9.69 -13.30 -0.94
CA PHE A 32 -9.04 -13.63 0.33
C PHE A 32 -7.66 -14.25 0.14
N GLY A 33 -7.36 -14.69 -1.09
CA GLY A 33 -6.07 -15.27 -1.42
C GLY A 33 -5.87 -16.69 -0.95
N ALA A 34 -4.64 -17.15 -1.16
CA ALA A 34 -4.12 -18.41 -0.68
C ALA A 34 -2.86 -18.13 0.15
N LEU A 35 -2.65 -18.93 1.19
CA LEU A 35 -1.38 -18.91 1.89
C LEU A 35 -0.30 -19.58 1.03
N PRO A 36 0.97 -19.17 1.18
CA PRO A 36 2.07 -19.85 0.51
C PRO A 36 2.17 -21.33 0.89
N GLU A 37 2.31 -22.20 -0.10
CA GLU A 37 2.44 -23.65 0.06
C GLU A 37 3.56 -24.21 -0.84
N GLY A 38 3.90 -25.48 -0.64
CA GLY A 38 4.83 -26.21 -1.51
C GLY A 38 6.21 -25.51 -1.67
N PRO A 39 6.77 -25.46 -2.90
CA PRO A 39 8.08 -24.85 -3.15
C PRO A 39 8.18 -23.38 -2.70
N ARG A 40 7.08 -22.61 -2.78
CA ARG A 40 7.06 -21.21 -2.31
C ARG A 40 7.22 -21.14 -0.80
N LEU A 41 6.54 -22.02 -0.05
CA LEU A 41 6.68 -22.07 1.40
C LEU A 41 8.09 -22.49 1.83
N GLU A 42 8.73 -23.41 1.11
CA GLU A 42 10.12 -23.80 1.39
C GLU A 42 11.10 -22.64 1.14
N ARG A 43 10.91 -21.86 0.06
CA ARG A 43 11.65 -20.61 -0.17
C ARG A 43 11.46 -19.62 0.97
N ILE A 44 10.22 -19.42 1.43
CA ILE A 44 9.92 -18.55 2.58
C ILE A 44 10.63 -19.04 3.85
N ARG A 45 10.59 -20.34 4.16
CA ARG A 45 11.25 -20.92 5.34
C ARG A 45 12.78 -20.80 5.29
N SER A 46 13.36 -20.68 4.09
CA SER A 46 14.79 -20.45 3.92
C SER A 46 15.22 -18.99 4.08
N SER A 47 14.26 -18.05 4.13
CA SER A 47 14.55 -16.62 4.36
C SER A 47 15.14 -16.41 5.75
N PRO A 48 16.22 -15.61 5.89
CA PRO A 48 16.73 -15.20 7.20
C PRO A 48 15.77 -14.26 7.96
N HIS A 49 14.72 -13.76 7.29
CA HIS A 49 13.72 -12.85 7.84
C HIS A 49 12.42 -13.57 8.23
N TYR A 50 12.36 -14.90 8.05
CA TYR A 50 11.24 -15.74 8.45
C TYR A 50 11.62 -16.62 9.65
N ALA A 51 11.01 -16.35 10.81
CA ALA A 51 11.28 -17.08 12.05
C ALA A 51 9.98 -17.28 12.85
N ASP A 52 9.92 -18.35 13.63
CA ASP A 52 8.75 -18.70 14.45
C ASP A 52 7.43 -18.79 13.64
N GLY A 53 7.55 -19.24 12.39
CA GLY A 53 6.43 -19.41 11.47
C GLY A 53 5.86 -18.11 10.91
N GLN A 54 6.60 -17.00 10.93
CA GLN A 54 6.18 -15.73 10.30
C GLN A 54 7.37 -14.84 9.92
N PHE A 55 7.15 -13.88 9.02
CA PHE A 55 8.12 -12.82 8.77
C PHE A 55 8.25 -11.89 9.97
N GLN A 56 9.46 -11.36 10.17
CA GLN A 56 9.82 -10.53 11.33
C GLN A 56 10.39 -9.19 10.89
N ASN A 57 10.04 -8.12 11.61
CA ASN A 57 10.65 -6.80 11.39
C ASN A 57 12.12 -6.80 11.85
N LEU A 58 12.99 -6.10 11.12
CA LEU A 58 14.41 -5.94 11.51
C LEU A 58 14.56 -5.22 12.86
N VAL A 59 13.71 -4.22 13.10
CA VAL A 59 13.52 -3.61 14.41
C VAL A 59 12.20 -4.12 14.97
N PRO A 60 12.21 -4.89 16.08
CA PRO A 60 11.00 -5.43 16.66
C PRO A 60 9.94 -4.35 16.90
N ILE A 61 8.69 -4.70 16.62
CA ILE A 61 7.54 -3.91 17.04
C ILE A 61 7.20 -4.41 18.45
N PRO A 62 7.27 -3.55 19.49
CA PRO A 62 6.87 -3.94 20.83
C PRO A 62 5.48 -4.58 20.80
N PRO A 63 5.26 -5.68 21.55
CA PRO A 63 3.90 -6.20 21.71
C PRO A 63 3.00 -5.11 22.28
N ARG A 64 1.73 -5.12 21.91
CA ARG A 64 0.73 -4.21 22.49
C ARG A 64 0.78 -4.35 24.02
N VAL A 65 0.76 -3.21 24.73
CA VAL A 65 0.93 -3.10 26.19
C VAL A 65 0.16 -4.20 26.93
N GLU A 66 0.89 -5.01 27.71
CA GLU A 66 0.32 -6.03 28.59
C GLU A 66 -0.71 -5.39 29.53
N GLY A 67 -1.93 -5.95 29.56
CA GLY A 67 -3.02 -5.50 30.43
C GLY A 67 -4.15 -4.73 29.73
N THR A 68 -4.03 -4.42 28.43
CA THR A 68 -5.15 -3.90 27.63
C THR A 68 -5.84 -5.04 26.88
N SER A 69 -7.12 -5.30 27.16
CA SER A 69 -7.85 -6.31 26.40
C SER A 69 -8.14 -5.78 24.98
N SER A 70 -8.03 -6.63 23.96
CA SER A 70 -8.40 -6.28 22.58
C SER A 70 -9.80 -5.68 22.50
N LEU A 71 -10.72 -6.15 23.34
CA LEU A 71 -12.09 -5.63 23.47
C LEU A 71 -12.13 -4.20 24.05
N SER A 72 -11.34 -3.89 25.07
CA SER A 72 -11.30 -2.56 25.69
C SER A 72 -10.74 -1.49 24.74
N LEU A 73 -9.74 -1.83 23.94
CA LEU A 73 -9.21 -0.95 22.89
C LEU A 73 -10.20 -0.80 21.74
N TRP A 74 -10.90 -1.88 21.36
CA TRP A 74 -11.94 -1.82 20.34
C TRP A 74 -13.14 -0.97 20.79
N LEU A 75 -13.55 -1.10 22.05
CA LEU A 75 -14.54 -0.22 22.69
C LEU A 75 -14.05 1.23 22.72
N ALA A 76 -12.83 1.48 23.18
CA ALA A 76 -12.26 2.83 23.18
C ALA A 76 -12.25 3.45 21.78
N TYR A 77 -11.90 2.66 20.75
CA TYR A 77 -11.93 3.08 19.35
C TYR A 77 -13.34 3.47 18.85
N LEU A 78 -14.40 2.84 19.37
CA LEU A 78 -15.78 3.25 19.07
C LEU A 78 -16.15 4.62 19.66
N PHE A 79 -15.48 5.03 20.74
CA PHE A 79 -15.75 6.28 21.46
C PHE A 79 -14.75 7.40 21.17
N ILE A 80 -13.75 7.19 20.31
CA ILE A 80 -12.87 8.27 19.82
C ILE A 80 -13.72 9.17 18.91
N PRO A 81 -13.80 10.49 19.19
CA PRO A 81 -14.45 11.44 18.30
C PRO A 81 -13.80 11.38 16.90
N LYS A 82 -14.62 11.09 15.89
CA LYS A 82 -14.19 10.98 14.50
C LYS A 82 -14.49 12.29 13.79
N GLU A 83 -13.54 13.20 13.80
CA GLU A 83 -13.71 14.52 13.20
C GLU A 83 -13.07 14.55 11.81
N ARG A 84 -13.84 14.99 10.81
CA ARG A 84 -13.40 15.22 9.43
C ARG A 84 -12.56 14.07 8.83
N LEU A 85 -12.93 12.81 9.10
CA LEU A 85 -12.22 11.63 8.55
C LEU A 85 -12.31 11.52 7.02
N ALA A 86 -13.31 12.14 6.40
CA ALA A 86 -13.48 12.19 4.97
C ALA A 86 -13.94 13.61 4.58
N PRO A 87 -13.56 14.10 3.39
CA PRO A 87 -14.05 15.38 2.89
C PRO A 87 -15.55 15.30 2.59
N ALA A 88 -16.26 16.40 2.78
CA ALA A 88 -17.63 16.54 2.33
C ALA A 88 -17.72 16.69 0.80
N GLU A 89 -16.71 17.34 0.21
CA GLU A 89 -16.61 17.59 -1.23
C GLU A 89 -15.75 16.53 -1.93
N PRO A 90 -15.98 16.25 -3.23
CA PRO A 90 -15.11 15.35 -3.99
C PRO A 90 -13.67 15.87 -4.04
N ILE A 91 -12.70 14.99 -3.80
CA ILE A 91 -11.27 15.29 -3.97
C ILE A 91 -11.01 15.69 -5.44
N PRO A 92 -10.34 16.84 -5.69
CA PRO A 92 -10.01 17.25 -7.04
C PRO A 92 -9.03 16.25 -7.68
N ALA A 93 -9.30 15.91 -8.94
CA ALA A 93 -8.50 14.96 -9.69
C ALA A 93 -8.35 15.41 -11.16
N VAL A 94 -7.19 15.10 -11.74
CA VAL A 94 -6.88 15.32 -13.16
C VAL A 94 -6.95 13.98 -13.87
N LYS A 95 -7.81 13.88 -14.89
CA LYS A 95 -7.93 12.67 -15.71
C LYS A 95 -6.95 12.73 -16.89
N THR A 96 -5.69 12.43 -16.62
CA THR A 96 -4.64 12.29 -17.65
C THR A 96 -4.90 11.04 -18.50
N ASP A 97 -4.78 11.16 -19.82
CA ASP A 97 -4.80 10.00 -20.72
C ASP A 97 -3.45 9.26 -20.65
N LEU A 98 -3.40 8.19 -19.87
CA LEU A 98 -2.19 7.39 -19.65
C LEU A 98 -1.67 6.69 -20.91
N MET A 99 -2.55 6.42 -21.89
CA MET A 99 -2.16 5.76 -23.14
C MET A 99 -1.46 6.72 -24.09
N ALA A 100 -1.81 8.00 -24.03
CA ALA A 100 -1.26 9.06 -24.88
C ALA A 100 0.07 9.66 -24.35
N LEU A 101 0.53 9.25 -23.17
CA LEU A 101 1.78 9.76 -22.61
C LEU A 101 2.98 9.30 -23.44
N ASP A 102 3.86 10.26 -23.72
CA ASP A 102 5.15 10.02 -24.35
C ASP A 102 5.98 9.06 -23.49
N ARG A 103 6.46 7.98 -24.11
CA ARG A 103 7.13 6.88 -23.41
C ARG A 103 8.57 7.22 -23.04
N ASP A 104 9.16 8.22 -23.70
CA ASP A 104 10.54 8.66 -23.45
C ASP A 104 10.63 9.66 -22.28
N LYS A 105 9.48 10.06 -21.72
CA LYS A 105 9.44 10.93 -20.54
C LYS A 105 9.35 10.11 -19.25
N ASP A 106 10.21 10.47 -18.30
CA ASP A 106 10.10 10.00 -16.93
C ASP A 106 8.99 10.77 -16.19
N ILE A 107 7.87 10.11 -15.91
CA ILE A 107 6.66 10.71 -15.34
C ILE A 107 6.16 9.86 -14.17
N VAL A 108 5.73 10.52 -13.09
CA VAL A 108 5.00 9.89 -11.99
C VAL A 108 3.59 10.45 -11.93
N ILE A 109 2.60 9.58 -11.80
CA ILE A 109 1.19 9.94 -11.64
C ILE A 109 0.66 9.23 -10.40
N TRP A 110 0.29 10.02 -9.39
CA TRP A 110 -0.36 9.50 -8.20
C TRP A 110 -1.82 9.18 -8.48
N LEU A 111 -2.25 7.95 -8.20
CA LEU A 111 -3.61 7.46 -8.46
C LEU A 111 -4.47 7.40 -7.17
N GLY A 112 -3.98 8.06 -6.11
CA GLY A 112 -4.59 8.11 -4.78
C GLY A 112 -4.09 7.01 -3.85
N HIS A 113 -4.08 7.30 -2.54
CA HIS A 113 -3.53 6.43 -1.50
C HIS A 113 -2.05 6.08 -1.79
N SER A 114 -1.75 4.80 -1.99
CA SER A 114 -0.44 4.27 -2.34
C SER A 114 -0.37 3.75 -3.78
N SER A 115 -1.37 4.06 -4.63
CA SER A 115 -1.37 3.65 -6.03
C SER A 115 -0.65 4.65 -6.93
N TYR A 116 0.25 4.16 -7.79
CA TYR A 116 1.03 5.01 -8.70
C TYR A 116 1.14 4.38 -10.09
N TYR A 117 0.97 5.20 -11.14
CA TYR A 117 1.44 4.89 -12.48
C TYR A 117 2.73 5.67 -12.72
N MET A 118 3.71 5.04 -13.36
CA MET A 118 4.98 5.66 -13.68
C MET A 118 5.47 5.27 -15.08
N GLN A 119 6.08 6.22 -15.77
CA GLN A 119 7.02 5.97 -16.85
C GLN A 119 8.42 6.27 -16.33
N LEU A 120 9.33 5.30 -16.44
CA LEU A 120 10.70 5.46 -15.98
C LEU A 120 11.63 4.63 -16.86
N GLY A 121 12.61 5.28 -17.49
CA GLY A 121 13.55 4.60 -18.39
C GLY A 121 12.85 3.87 -19.55
N GLY A 122 11.77 4.46 -20.09
CA GLY A 122 11.00 3.85 -21.17
C GLY A 122 10.08 2.69 -20.76
N LYS A 123 9.98 2.34 -19.46
CA LYS A 123 9.12 1.29 -18.93
C LYS A 123 7.87 1.88 -18.28
N ARG A 124 6.72 1.21 -18.46
CA ARG A 124 5.44 1.55 -17.82
C ARG A 124 5.26 0.69 -16.58
N ILE A 125 5.12 1.34 -15.44
CA ILE A 125 5.16 0.71 -14.13
C ILE A 125 3.88 1.06 -13.38
N LEU A 126 3.29 0.08 -12.71
CA LEU A 126 2.14 0.27 -11.85
C LEU A 126 2.47 -0.28 -10.47
N ILE A 127 2.20 0.52 -9.43
CA ILE A 127 2.58 0.20 -8.04
C ILE A 127 1.33 0.23 -7.19
N ASP A 128 1.11 -0.85 -6.41
CA ASP A 128 -0.01 -1.03 -5.48
C ASP A 128 -1.38 -0.52 -6.01
N PRO A 129 -1.82 -0.93 -7.22
CA PRO A 129 -3.01 -0.37 -7.83
C PRO A 129 -4.30 -0.84 -7.15
N VAL A 130 -5.05 0.13 -6.62
CA VAL A 130 -6.39 -0.08 -6.07
C VAL A 130 -7.38 0.85 -6.74
N PHE A 131 -8.14 0.33 -7.71
CA PHE A 131 -9.22 1.06 -8.40
C PHE A 131 -10.61 0.75 -7.83
N SER A 132 -10.67 -0.17 -6.86
CA SER A 132 -11.90 -0.45 -6.12
C SER A 132 -12.38 0.75 -5.30
N ALA A 133 -13.70 0.85 -5.12
CA ALA A 133 -14.34 1.89 -4.31
C ALA A 133 -14.19 1.66 -2.79
N TYR A 134 -13.48 0.63 -2.38
CA TYR A 134 -13.25 0.25 -0.99
C TYR A 134 -11.97 -0.58 -0.85
N ALA A 135 -11.35 -0.53 0.32
CA ALA A 135 -10.16 -1.31 0.67
C ALA A 135 -10.40 -2.14 1.93
N ALA A 136 -11.25 -3.16 1.79
CA ALA A 136 -11.68 -4.03 2.89
C ALA A 136 -12.23 -5.35 2.33
N PRO A 137 -12.39 -6.40 3.16
CA PRO A 137 -13.00 -7.66 2.69
C PRO A 137 -14.44 -7.44 2.19
N VAL A 138 -15.15 -6.44 2.75
CA VAL A 138 -16.55 -6.10 2.48
C VAL A 138 -16.70 -4.68 1.91
N PRO A 139 -17.67 -4.43 1.01
CA PRO A 139 -17.74 -3.19 0.21
C PRO A 139 -18.15 -1.91 0.95
N PHE A 140 -18.55 -2.02 2.22
CA PHE A 140 -19.05 -0.91 3.03
C PHE A 140 -18.05 -0.40 4.07
N VAL A 141 -16.86 -1.01 4.15
CA VAL A 141 -15.77 -0.61 5.06
C VAL A 141 -14.65 0.02 4.24
N ASN A 142 -13.95 1.01 4.79
CA ASN A 142 -12.85 1.73 4.14
C ASN A 142 -13.21 2.19 2.71
N ARG A 143 -14.34 2.89 2.56
CA ARG A 143 -14.78 3.39 1.25
C ARG A 143 -13.87 4.51 0.78
N ALA A 144 -13.58 4.54 -0.51
CA ALA A 144 -12.82 5.60 -1.14
C ALA A 144 -13.59 6.93 -1.05
N PHE A 145 -12.88 8.05 -0.86
CA PHE A 145 -13.48 9.38 -0.92
C PHE A 145 -14.00 9.66 -2.33
N ASN A 146 -15.05 10.48 -2.43
CA ASN A 146 -15.58 10.89 -3.73
C ASN A 146 -14.47 11.58 -4.55
N GLY A 147 -14.42 11.33 -5.86
CA GLY A 147 -13.41 11.92 -6.77
C GLY A 147 -12.07 11.17 -6.87
N THR A 148 -11.82 10.18 -6.01
CA THR A 148 -10.47 9.55 -5.90
C THR A 148 -10.24 8.30 -6.75
N ASN A 149 -11.23 7.86 -7.51
CA ASN A 149 -11.12 6.74 -8.46
C ASN A 149 -11.32 7.18 -9.92
N PRO A 150 -10.45 8.06 -10.46
CA PRO A 150 -10.59 8.50 -11.84
C PRO A 150 -10.19 7.42 -12.85
N TYR A 151 -9.50 6.34 -12.45
CA TYR A 151 -8.98 5.31 -13.35
C TYR A 151 -9.63 3.93 -13.12
N THR A 152 -9.74 3.17 -14.21
CA THR A 152 -10.12 1.76 -14.23
C THR A 152 -9.04 0.96 -14.95
N ALA A 153 -9.13 -0.37 -14.89
CA ALA A 153 -8.18 -1.25 -15.58
C ALA A 153 -8.17 -1.02 -17.10
N GLU A 154 -9.31 -0.69 -17.70
CA GLU A 154 -9.45 -0.41 -19.14
C GLU A 154 -8.62 0.81 -19.56
N ALA A 155 -8.58 1.84 -18.72
CA ALA A 155 -7.83 3.08 -18.97
C ALA A 155 -6.30 2.93 -18.85
N MET A 156 -5.80 1.79 -18.36
CA MET A 156 -4.36 1.54 -18.23
C MET A 156 -3.75 1.09 -19.56
N PRO A 157 -2.57 1.58 -19.95
CA PRO A 157 -1.80 0.99 -21.05
C PRO A 157 -1.29 -0.42 -20.67
N GLU A 158 -0.54 -1.06 -21.58
CA GLU A 158 0.31 -2.19 -21.17
C GLU A 158 1.26 -1.78 -20.04
N ILE A 159 1.46 -2.70 -19.10
CA ILE A 159 2.26 -2.53 -17.89
C ILE A 159 3.43 -3.49 -18.00
N ASP A 160 4.64 -2.94 -18.08
CA ASP A 160 5.85 -3.76 -18.14
C ASP A 160 6.12 -4.37 -16.76
N TYR A 161 6.01 -3.57 -15.70
CA TYR A 161 6.22 -4.01 -14.32
C TYR A 161 5.06 -3.62 -13.41
N LEU A 162 4.40 -4.62 -12.82
CA LEU A 162 3.49 -4.44 -11.69
C LEU A 162 4.25 -4.70 -10.39
N LEU A 163 4.30 -3.71 -9.50
CA LEU A 163 4.99 -3.83 -8.23
C LEU A 163 3.99 -3.86 -7.07
N ILE A 164 4.17 -4.79 -6.14
CA ILE A 164 3.38 -4.87 -4.90
C ILE A 164 4.27 -4.80 -3.68
N THR A 165 3.97 -3.87 -2.77
CA THR A 165 4.70 -3.72 -1.51
C THR A 165 4.30 -4.78 -0.49
N HIS A 166 2.99 -5.04 -0.32
CA HIS A 166 2.47 -6.02 0.64
C HIS A 166 1.00 -6.40 0.36
N ASP A 167 0.45 -7.32 1.15
CA ASP A 167 -0.84 -7.97 0.87
C ASP A 167 -2.06 -7.27 1.50
N HIS A 168 -1.99 -6.05 2.02
CA HIS A 168 -3.18 -5.38 2.54
C HIS A 168 -4.19 -5.01 1.46
N TRP A 169 -5.44 -4.78 1.87
CA TRP A 169 -6.58 -4.57 0.97
C TRP A 169 -6.48 -3.28 0.16
N ASP A 170 -5.77 -2.28 0.68
CA ASP A 170 -5.47 -0.99 0.08
C ASP A 170 -4.17 -0.97 -0.76
N HIS A 171 -3.51 -2.12 -0.92
CA HIS A 171 -2.30 -2.28 -1.75
C HIS A 171 -2.42 -3.38 -2.80
N LEU A 172 -3.15 -4.46 -2.50
CA LEU A 172 -3.28 -5.63 -3.37
C LEU A 172 -4.77 -5.91 -3.69
N ASP A 173 -5.33 -5.17 -4.63
CA ASP A 173 -6.77 -5.22 -4.91
C ASP A 173 -7.17 -6.30 -5.94
N TYR A 174 -7.91 -7.32 -5.49
CA TYR A 174 -8.30 -8.46 -6.35
C TYR A 174 -9.09 -8.06 -7.62
N PRO A 175 -10.16 -7.24 -7.55
CA PRO A 175 -10.87 -6.78 -8.74
C PRO A 175 -9.96 -6.02 -9.72
N THR A 176 -9.14 -5.10 -9.23
CA THR A 176 -8.20 -4.34 -10.06
C THR A 176 -7.20 -5.25 -10.75
N LEU A 177 -6.54 -6.13 -9.99
CA LEU A 177 -5.49 -6.99 -10.53
C LEU A 177 -6.02 -8.09 -11.45
N SER A 178 -7.22 -8.62 -11.18
CA SER A 178 -7.89 -9.57 -12.08
C SER A 178 -8.21 -8.93 -13.43
N ALA A 179 -8.64 -7.66 -13.43
CA ALA A 179 -8.95 -6.91 -14.65
C ALA A 179 -7.70 -6.44 -15.39
N LEU A 180 -6.60 -6.17 -14.68
CA LEU A 180 -5.32 -5.76 -15.26
C LEU A 180 -4.47 -6.92 -15.78
N LYS A 181 -4.73 -8.15 -15.34
CA LYS A 181 -3.99 -9.36 -15.72
C LYS A 181 -3.57 -9.44 -17.20
N PRO A 182 -4.44 -9.21 -18.21
CA PRO A 182 -4.04 -9.31 -19.61
C PRO A 182 -3.06 -8.22 -20.08
N LYS A 183 -2.82 -7.18 -19.28
CA LYS A 183 -1.95 -6.03 -19.60
C LYS A 183 -0.60 -6.08 -18.88
N VAL A 184 -0.43 -6.98 -17.90
CA VAL A 184 0.77 -7.04 -17.05
C VAL A 184 1.76 -8.04 -17.62
N LYS A 185 2.99 -7.58 -17.87
CA LYS A 185 4.07 -8.44 -18.39
C LYS A 185 4.86 -9.13 -17.28
N GLN A 186 5.22 -8.42 -16.22
CA GLN A 186 5.90 -9.01 -15.06
C GLN A 186 5.36 -8.42 -13.75
N VAL A 187 5.41 -9.22 -12.70
CA VAL A 187 5.04 -8.86 -11.33
C VAL A 187 6.28 -8.96 -10.44
N ILE A 188 6.55 -7.94 -9.64
CA ILE A 188 7.61 -7.97 -8.63
C ILE A 188 7.00 -7.70 -7.26
N CYS A 189 7.25 -8.58 -6.30
CA CYS A 189 6.66 -8.50 -4.96
C CYS A 189 7.52 -9.20 -3.90
N GLY A 190 7.16 -9.00 -2.62
CA GLY A 190 7.77 -9.72 -1.51
C GLY A 190 7.45 -11.22 -1.52
N LEU A 191 8.34 -12.02 -0.92
CA LEU A 191 8.14 -13.47 -0.74
C LEU A 191 6.74 -13.81 -0.20
N GLY A 192 6.05 -14.74 -0.85
CA GLY A 192 4.74 -15.23 -0.46
C GLY A 192 3.57 -14.52 -1.13
N VAL A 193 3.73 -13.26 -1.54
CA VAL A 193 2.66 -12.49 -2.22
C VAL A 193 2.28 -13.14 -3.56
N GLY A 194 3.21 -13.84 -4.22
CA GLY A 194 2.95 -14.54 -5.47
C GLY A 194 1.88 -15.62 -5.38
N ALA A 195 1.58 -16.15 -4.18
CA ALA A 195 0.48 -17.10 -3.97
C ALA A 195 -0.89 -16.50 -4.34
N TYR A 196 -1.08 -15.20 -4.08
CA TYR A 196 -2.29 -14.47 -4.49
C TYR A 196 -2.39 -14.41 -6.02
N PHE A 197 -1.32 -14.00 -6.68
CA PHE A 197 -1.26 -13.85 -8.13
C PHE A 197 -1.52 -15.16 -8.87
N GLU A 198 -0.90 -16.26 -8.46
CA GLU A 198 -1.14 -17.58 -9.06
C GLU A 198 -2.59 -18.04 -8.86
N GLN A 199 -3.16 -17.86 -7.67
CA GLN A 199 -4.56 -18.19 -7.43
C GLN A 199 -5.52 -17.35 -8.29
N TRP A 200 -5.15 -16.10 -8.59
CA TRP A 200 -5.89 -15.21 -9.49
C TRP A 200 -5.60 -15.49 -10.99
N GLY A 201 -4.78 -16.51 -11.24
CA GLY A 201 -4.51 -17.07 -12.56
C GLY A 201 -3.50 -16.27 -13.37
N PHE A 202 -2.57 -15.57 -12.72
CA PHE A 202 -1.32 -15.14 -13.35
C PHE A 202 -0.41 -16.34 -13.55
N ALA A 203 0.37 -16.35 -14.64
CA ALA A 203 1.32 -17.41 -14.87
C ALA A 203 2.55 -17.25 -13.93
N ALA A 204 3.01 -18.37 -13.37
CA ALA A 204 4.04 -18.38 -12.33
C ALA A 204 5.39 -17.80 -12.79
N ASP A 205 5.69 -17.91 -14.08
CA ASP A 205 6.89 -17.39 -14.73
C ASP A 205 6.91 -15.86 -14.88
N LEU A 206 5.76 -15.20 -14.73
CA LEU A 206 5.66 -13.74 -14.73
C LEU A 206 5.90 -13.14 -13.34
N ILE A 207 6.01 -13.97 -12.28
CA ILE A 207 5.99 -13.53 -10.89
C ILE A 207 7.39 -13.64 -10.26
N HIS A 208 7.97 -12.49 -9.94
CA HIS A 208 9.26 -12.36 -9.28
C HIS A 208 9.06 -12.04 -7.80
N GLU A 209 9.09 -13.08 -6.98
CA GLU A 209 9.09 -12.95 -5.52
C GLU A 209 10.52 -12.85 -4.98
N ALA A 210 10.80 -11.80 -4.23
CA ALA A 210 12.12 -11.55 -3.64
C ALA A 210 12.04 -11.22 -2.15
N ASP A 211 13.14 -11.48 -1.46
CA ASP A 211 13.31 -11.12 -0.04
C ASP A 211 13.92 -9.72 0.08
N TRP A 212 13.95 -9.16 1.30
CA TRP A 212 14.66 -7.91 1.56
C TRP A 212 16.14 -7.99 1.15
N PHE A 213 16.69 -6.84 0.81
CA PHE A 213 18.07 -6.67 0.34
C PHE A 213 18.36 -7.38 -1.00
N THR A 214 17.32 -7.72 -1.76
CA THR A 214 17.46 -8.33 -3.08
C THR A 214 17.32 -7.27 -4.16
N ALA A 215 18.24 -7.29 -5.14
CA ALA A 215 18.13 -6.53 -6.37
C ALA A 215 17.62 -7.44 -7.49
N VAL A 216 16.46 -7.11 -8.06
CA VAL A 216 15.88 -7.77 -9.23
C VAL A 216 16.31 -6.98 -10.46
N ALA A 217 17.33 -7.48 -11.17
CA ALA A 217 17.77 -6.91 -12.43
C ALA A 217 16.76 -7.24 -13.54
N LEU A 218 16.32 -6.22 -14.26
CA LEU A 218 15.37 -6.29 -15.35
C LEU A 218 16.05 -5.82 -16.65
N GLU A 219 15.27 -5.65 -17.72
CA GLU A 219 15.79 -5.17 -19.01
C GLU A 219 16.26 -3.71 -18.95
N ASP A 220 17.16 -3.34 -19.87
CA ASP A 220 17.61 -1.96 -20.10
C ASP A 220 18.24 -1.29 -18.87
N ASP A 221 19.06 -2.04 -18.12
CA ASP A 221 19.72 -1.60 -16.88
C ASP A 221 18.74 -1.11 -15.79
N PHE A 222 17.48 -1.50 -15.89
CA PHE A 222 16.47 -1.24 -14.87
C PHE A 222 16.60 -2.24 -13.73
N THR A 223 16.68 -1.76 -12.49
CA THR A 223 16.72 -2.61 -11.30
C THR A 223 15.61 -2.24 -10.33
N VAL A 224 14.89 -3.24 -9.82
CA VAL A 224 13.99 -3.10 -8.67
C VAL A 224 14.65 -3.71 -7.44
N HIS A 225 14.92 -2.91 -6.42
CA HIS A 225 15.36 -3.40 -5.13
C HIS A 225 14.14 -3.64 -4.23
N VAL A 226 14.03 -4.87 -3.70
CA VAL A 226 13.10 -5.20 -2.62
C VAL A 226 13.80 -4.95 -1.30
N LEU A 227 13.34 -3.95 -0.57
CA LEU A 227 14.04 -3.36 0.57
C LEU A 227 13.21 -3.50 1.86
N PRO A 228 13.85 -3.44 3.03
CA PRO A 228 13.14 -3.51 4.30
C PRO A 228 12.09 -2.41 4.47
N ALA A 229 11.00 -2.78 5.11
CA ALA A 229 10.00 -1.86 5.65
C ALA A 229 9.63 -2.29 7.07
N ARG A 230 9.22 -1.34 7.92
CA ARG A 230 8.73 -1.61 9.27
C ARG A 230 7.21 -1.66 9.27
N HIS A 231 6.63 -2.82 8.94
CA HIS A 231 5.20 -3.00 8.80
C HIS A 231 4.78 -4.45 9.11
N PHE A 232 3.69 -4.93 8.55
CA PHE A 232 3.20 -6.30 8.66
C PHE A 232 2.41 -6.71 7.40
N SER A 233 1.98 -7.96 7.32
CA SER A 233 1.09 -8.45 6.26
C SER A 233 -0.07 -9.25 6.87
N GLY A 234 -1.16 -9.40 6.12
CA GLY A 234 -2.26 -10.32 6.38
C GLY A 234 -3.64 -9.73 6.09
N ARG A 235 -4.50 -10.54 5.47
CA ARG A 235 -5.92 -10.19 5.17
C ARG A 235 -6.96 -10.80 6.10
N MET A 236 -6.57 -11.81 6.87
CA MET A 236 -7.46 -12.71 7.62
C MET A 236 -6.96 -12.92 9.06
N LEU A 237 -7.23 -14.09 9.65
CA LEU A 237 -6.84 -14.40 11.03
C LEU A 237 -5.34 -14.65 11.22
N THR A 238 -4.62 -14.90 10.14
CA THR A 238 -3.17 -15.15 10.13
C THR A 238 -2.44 -13.94 9.57
N ARG A 239 -1.39 -13.49 10.27
CA ARG A 239 -0.55 -12.38 9.85
C ARG A 239 0.84 -12.87 9.45
N ASN A 240 1.56 -12.04 8.71
CA ASN A 240 2.98 -12.17 8.42
C ASN A 240 3.39 -13.49 7.74
N LYS A 241 2.50 -14.04 6.91
CA LYS A 241 2.78 -15.21 6.06
C LYS A 241 3.40 -14.85 4.72
N THR A 242 3.26 -13.59 4.32
CA THR A 242 3.91 -12.96 3.17
C THR A 242 4.79 -11.82 3.67
N LEU A 243 5.79 -11.46 2.88
CA LEU A 243 6.70 -10.35 3.17
C LEU A 243 6.07 -9.03 2.74
N TRP A 244 6.26 -7.99 3.56
CA TRP A 244 6.02 -6.59 3.23
C TRP A 244 7.34 -5.92 2.88
N ALA A 245 7.37 -5.01 1.93
CA ALA A 245 8.61 -4.38 1.48
C ALA A 245 8.43 -2.90 1.12
N SER A 246 9.53 -2.16 1.23
CA SER A 246 9.72 -0.93 0.46
C SER A 246 10.40 -1.28 -0.87
N LEU A 247 10.31 -0.39 -1.85
CA LEU A 247 10.81 -0.63 -3.20
C LEU A 247 11.69 0.53 -3.65
N ALA A 248 12.85 0.24 -4.24
CA ALA A 248 13.61 1.22 -5.01
C ALA A 248 13.68 0.83 -6.48
N LEU A 249 13.38 1.78 -7.35
CA LEU A 249 13.45 1.65 -8.80
C LEU A 249 14.68 2.45 -9.26
N VAL A 250 15.63 1.79 -9.89
CA VAL A 250 16.92 2.35 -10.28
C VAL A 250 17.10 2.16 -11.77
N THR A 251 17.29 3.26 -12.49
CA THR A 251 17.76 3.30 -13.89
C THR A 251 19.14 3.97 -13.93
N PRO A 252 19.82 4.01 -15.09
CA PRO A 252 21.05 4.77 -15.23
C PRO A 252 20.90 6.26 -14.86
N GLU A 253 19.74 6.84 -15.13
CA GLU A 253 19.47 8.27 -14.95
C GLU A 253 18.83 8.61 -13.59
N ARG A 254 18.05 7.70 -13.00
CA ARG A 254 17.14 8.03 -11.88
C ARG A 254 17.09 6.95 -10.81
N ARG A 255 16.87 7.40 -9.57
CA ARG A 255 16.52 6.54 -8.43
C ARG A 255 15.26 7.01 -7.75
N ILE A 256 14.24 6.16 -7.69
CA ILE A 256 12.95 6.44 -7.06
C ILE A 256 12.70 5.44 -5.94
N PHE A 257 12.23 5.91 -4.79
CA PHE A 257 11.93 5.06 -3.64
C PHE A 257 10.46 5.15 -3.24
N PHE A 258 9.86 4.01 -2.90
CA PHE A 258 8.50 3.86 -2.37
C PHE A 258 8.56 3.14 -1.03
N SER A 259 8.06 3.76 0.04
CA SER A 259 8.11 3.15 1.38
C SER A 259 7.17 1.97 1.57
N GLY A 260 6.15 1.82 0.72
CA GLY A 260 4.92 1.14 1.14
C GLY A 260 4.39 1.80 2.41
N ASP A 261 3.91 0.99 3.35
CA ASP A 261 3.38 1.46 4.64
C ASP A 261 4.44 1.39 5.75
N SER A 262 5.71 1.61 5.41
CA SER A 262 6.79 1.47 6.39
C SER A 262 6.66 2.53 7.50
N GLY A 263 6.60 2.10 8.76
CA GLY A 263 6.85 2.97 9.90
C GLY A 263 8.32 3.41 9.99
N TYR A 264 8.60 4.45 10.76
CA TYR A 264 9.97 4.96 10.87
C TYR A 264 10.95 3.98 11.54
N GLY A 265 12.20 4.00 11.06
CA GLY A 265 13.29 3.22 11.64
C GLY A 265 14.64 3.43 10.93
N PRO A 266 15.72 2.80 11.45
CA PRO A 266 17.08 2.99 10.95
C PRO A 266 17.31 2.50 9.51
N HIS A 267 16.40 1.70 8.97
CA HIS A 267 16.48 1.18 7.61
C HIS A 267 16.47 2.31 6.56
N PHE A 268 15.79 3.44 6.78
CA PHE A 268 15.78 4.55 5.83
C PHE A 268 17.18 5.14 5.62
N LYS A 269 17.92 5.40 6.71
CA LYS A 269 19.29 5.88 6.64
C LYS A 269 20.22 4.87 5.96
N GLN A 270 20.10 3.60 6.32
CA GLN A 270 20.88 2.51 5.71
C GLN A 270 20.62 2.41 4.20
N ILE A 271 19.35 2.52 3.78
CA ILE A 271 18.95 2.52 2.37
C ILE A 271 19.55 3.73 1.66
N GLY A 272 19.41 4.94 2.20
CA GLY A 272 19.98 6.18 1.63
C GLY A 272 21.50 6.16 1.50
N GLU A 273 22.20 5.50 2.44
CA GLU A 273 23.64 5.24 2.36
C GLU A 273 23.99 4.21 1.29
N SER A 274 23.27 3.09 1.21
CA SER A 274 23.56 1.99 0.28
C SER A 274 23.28 2.33 -1.19
N LEU A 275 22.24 3.12 -1.48
CA LEU A 275 21.82 3.47 -2.85
C LEU A 275 22.21 4.90 -3.24
N ASN A 276 22.96 5.60 -2.37
CA ASN A 276 23.49 6.94 -2.60
C ASN A 276 22.41 7.99 -2.92
N GLY A 277 21.31 7.96 -2.18
CA GLY A 277 20.21 8.91 -2.28
C GLY A 277 19.26 8.70 -3.47
N PHE A 278 18.21 9.53 -3.51
CA PHE A 278 17.09 9.37 -4.45
C PHE A 278 16.67 10.69 -5.08
N ASP A 279 16.25 10.63 -6.35
CA ASP A 279 15.68 11.78 -7.06
C ASP A 279 14.26 12.10 -6.58
N LEU A 280 13.52 11.06 -6.21
CA LEU A 280 12.19 11.14 -5.61
C LEU A 280 12.04 10.03 -4.56
N VAL A 281 11.54 10.41 -3.39
CA VAL A 281 11.03 9.46 -2.39
C VAL A 281 9.53 9.67 -2.24
N VAL A 282 8.80 8.57 -2.20
CA VAL A 282 7.35 8.51 -2.02
C VAL A 282 7.11 7.80 -0.70
N LEU A 283 6.71 8.58 0.32
CA LEU A 283 6.75 8.12 1.71
C LEU A 283 5.36 8.15 2.34
N ASP A 284 5.02 7.05 3.02
CA ASP A 284 3.90 6.98 3.95
C ASP A 284 3.97 8.19 4.89
N ASN A 285 2.83 8.83 5.09
CA ASN A 285 2.69 9.95 6.01
C ASN A 285 1.28 10.04 6.57
N GLY A 286 0.44 9.07 6.24
CA GLY A 286 -0.98 9.02 6.57
C GLY A 286 -1.29 7.73 7.32
N GLN A 287 -2.53 7.62 7.77
CA GLN A 287 -3.00 6.46 8.53
C GLN A 287 -2.23 6.18 9.83
N TYR A 288 -1.51 7.17 10.38
CA TYR A 288 -0.86 7.08 11.68
C TYR A 288 -1.87 7.18 12.81
N ASP A 289 -1.61 6.48 13.92
CA ASP A 289 -2.38 6.59 15.15
C ASP A 289 -1.48 6.16 16.33
N LYS A 290 -1.76 6.74 17.51
CA LYS A 290 -1.09 6.39 18.77
C LYS A 290 -1.19 4.90 19.13
N ASN A 291 -2.18 4.18 18.59
CA ASN A 291 -2.39 2.76 18.83
C ASN A 291 -1.48 1.84 17.98
N TRP A 292 -0.80 2.39 16.97
CA TRP A 292 0.15 1.66 16.13
C TRP A 292 1.33 2.55 15.68
N PRO A 293 2.06 3.17 16.62
CA PRO A 293 3.02 4.25 16.35
C PRO A 293 4.33 3.78 15.69
N HIS A 294 4.39 2.54 15.20
CA HIS A 294 5.62 1.92 14.70
C HIS A 294 5.48 1.36 13.30
N VAL A 295 4.27 1.38 12.74
CA VAL A 295 3.95 0.75 11.44
C VAL A 295 3.34 1.72 10.45
N HIS A 296 3.16 2.99 10.81
CA HIS A 296 2.86 4.08 9.91
C HIS A 296 3.64 5.30 10.39
N MET A 297 4.19 6.06 9.47
CA MET A 297 4.92 7.29 9.80
C MET A 297 3.95 8.44 10.07
N THR A 298 4.27 9.26 11.08
CA THR A 298 3.71 10.62 11.10
C THR A 298 4.32 11.46 9.97
N PRO A 299 3.71 12.59 9.59
CA PRO A 299 4.28 13.51 8.60
C PRO A 299 5.71 13.97 8.94
N GLU A 300 6.00 14.21 10.22
CA GLU A 300 7.33 14.61 10.69
C GLU A 300 8.34 13.46 10.60
N GLU A 301 7.92 12.24 10.88
CA GLU A 301 8.74 11.05 10.66
C GLU A 301 9.01 10.80 9.17
N ALA A 302 8.04 11.05 8.29
CA ALA A 302 8.22 10.99 6.84
C ALA A 302 9.23 12.03 6.35
N VAL A 303 9.20 13.25 6.89
CA VAL A 303 10.20 14.29 6.64
C VAL A 303 11.60 13.83 7.07
N GLN A 304 11.72 13.23 8.26
CA GLN A 304 13.00 12.70 8.74
C GLN A 304 13.49 11.55 7.85
N ALA A 305 12.60 10.63 7.45
CA ALA A 305 12.93 9.55 6.53
C ALA A 305 13.41 10.08 5.16
N ALA A 306 12.84 11.16 4.66
CA ALA A 306 13.29 11.80 3.42
C ALA A 306 14.72 12.36 3.53
N GLU A 307 15.09 12.96 4.67
CA GLU A 307 16.46 13.41 4.94
C GLU A 307 17.44 12.24 5.05
N ASP A 308 17.05 11.18 5.77
CA ASP A 308 17.85 9.96 5.93
C ASP A 308 18.07 9.22 4.60
N LEU A 309 17.07 9.25 3.72
CA LEU A 309 17.14 8.75 2.34
C LEU A 309 17.92 9.68 1.41
N LYS A 310 18.40 10.84 1.87
CA LYS A 310 19.08 11.85 1.04
C LYS A 310 18.26 12.24 -0.20
N ALA A 311 16.96 12.43 0.00
CA ALA A 311 16.03 12.73 -1.09
C ALA A 311 16.30 14.10 -1.73
N LYS A 312 16.13 14.21 -3.05
CA LYS A 312 16.01 15.50 -3.75
C LYS A 312 14.57 16.02 -3.80
N ALA A 313 13.60 15.12 -3.71
CA ALA A 313 12.19 15.44 -3.64
C ALA A 313 11.42 14.41 -2.81
N LEU A 314 10.37 14.87 -2.12
CA LEU A 314 9.46 14.07 -1.30
C LEU A 314 8.04 14.23 -1.83
N MET A 315 7.35 13.12 -2.10
CA MET A 315 5.92 13.07 -2.36
C MET A 315 5.20 12.32 -1.22
N PRO A 316 4.14 12.87 -0.63
CA PRO A 316 3.32 12.16 0.36
C PRO A 316 2.62 10.93 -0.24
N ALA A 317 2.54 9.85 0.53
CA ALA A 317 1.84 8.61 0.17
C ALA A 317 0.81 8.19 1.24
N HIS A 318 -0.02 7.20 0.92
CA HIS A 318 -0.96 6.57 1.86
C HIS A 318 -1.99 7.54 2.48
N VAL A 319 -2.35 8.58 1.71
CA VAL A 319 -3.25 9.68 2.09
C VAL A 319 -4.29 9.94 0.99
N GLY A 320 -5.32 10.73 1.27
CA GLY A 320 -6.15 11.37 0.24
C GLY A 320 -7.16 10.48 -0.48
N LYS A 321 -7.33 9.22 -0.04
CA LYS A 321 -8.28 8.28 -0.67
C LYS A 321 -9.13 7.48 0.32
N PHE A 322 -8.54 6.96 1.38
CA PHE A 322 -9.24 6.16 2.39
C PHE A 322 -9.04 6.74 3.79
N ALA A 323 -10.03 6.54 4.65
CA ALA A 323 -9.95 6.82 6.09
C ALA A 323 -9.76 5.51 6.86
N ILE A 324 -8.51 5.17 7.14
CA ILE A 324 -8.09 3.92 7.82
C ILE A 324 -7.47 4.22 9.20
N ALA A 325 -7.29 5.49 9.56
CA ALA A 325 -6.94 5.97 10.90
C ALA A 325 -7.85 7.10 11.39
N ASN A 326 -7.61 7.56 12.63
CA ASN A 326 -8.42 8.57 13.31
C ASN A 326 -7.79 9.98 13.27
N HIS A 327 -7.31 10.42 12.11
CA HIS A 327 -6.93 11.81 11.89
C HIS A 327 -7.83 12.44 10.80
N PRO A 328 -8.04 13.76 10.80
CA PRO A 328 -8.71 14.45 9.70
C PRO A 328 -8.04 14.11 8.35
N TRP A 329 -8.83 14.01 7.28
CA TRP A 329 -8.33 13.57 5.98
C TRP A 329 -7.24 14.49 5.39
N ASP A 330 -7.29 15.79 5.72
CA ASP A 330 -6.39 16.86 5.25
C ASP A 330 -5.19 17.10 6.19
N GLU A 331 -5.23 16.60 7.42
CA GLU A 331 -4.19 16.80 8.43
C GLU A 331 -2.79 16.38 7.93
N PRO A 332 -2.59 15.22 7.26
CA PRO A 332 -1.27 14.83 6.79
C PRO A 332 -0.66 15.83 5.80
N PHE A 333 -1.46 16.38 4.89
CA PHE A 333 -0.98 17.39 3.92
C PHE A 333 -0.55 18.68 4.62
N GLN A 334 -1.32 19.13 5.61
CA GLN A 334 -1.00 20.33 6.39
C GLN A 334 0.31 20.14 7.18
N ARG A 335 0.42 19.02 7.89
CA ARG A 335 1.57 18.72 8.74
C ARG A 335 2.84 18.45 7.94
N ILE A 336 2.77 17.70 6.84
CA ILE A 336 3.95 17.44 6.01
C ILE A 336 4.45 18.72 5.33
N THR A 337 3.53 19.62 4.94
CA THR A 337 3.86 20.93 4.39
C THR A 337 4.58 21.80 5.41
N ALA A 338 4.07 21.86 6.65
CA ALA A 338 4.72 22.59 7.73
C ALA A 338 6.09 21.99 8.09
N ALA A 339 6.19 20.67 8.22
CA ALA A 339 7.42 19.97 8.58
C ALA A 339 8.51 20.04 7.49
N SER A 340 8.10 20.20 6.22
CA SER A 340 9.02 20.31 5.09
C SER A 340 9.60 21.71 4.88
N GLN A 341 9.19 22.71 5.68
CA GLN A 341 9.75 24.05 5.59
C GLN A 341 11.27 24.04 5.87
N ASN A 342 12.04 24.74 5.02
CA ASN A 342 13.50 24.85 5.13
C ASN A 342 14.27 23.52 4.99
N LYS A 343 13.67 22.49 4.38
CA LYS A 343 14.36 21.24 4.06
C LYS A 343 15.09 21.31 2.73
N ASN A 344 16.13 20.49 2.57
CA ASN A 344 16.99 20.47 1.37
C ASN A 344 16.38 19.70 0.18
N TYR A 345 15.16 19.17 0.34
CA TYR A 345 14.41 18.52 -0.73
C TYR A 345 13.19 19.37 -1.12
N ARG A 346 12.63 19.08 -2.29
CA ARG A 346 11.36 19.69 -2.75
C ARG A 346 10.18 18.85 -2.28
N LEU A 347 9.21 19.46 -1.60
CA LEU A 347 7.93 18.80 -1.34
C LEU A 347 7.04 18.87 -2.59
N LEU A 348 6.52 17.73 -3.04
CA LEU A 348 5.68 17.59 -4.23
C LEU A 348 4.30 17.09 -3.83
N THR A 349 3.25 17.87 -4.13
CA THR A 349 1.87 17.55 -3.74
C THR A 349 0.90 17.59 -4.93
N PRO A 350 1.13 16.79 -5.98
CA PRO A 350 0.21 16.73 -7.12
C PRO A 350 -1.20 16.33 -6.69
N MET A 351 -2.21 16.77 -7.44
CA MET A 351 -3.55 16.18 -7.35
C MET A 351 -3.53 14.74 -7.87
N ILE A 352 -4.54 13.95 -7.50
CA ILE A 352 -4.73 12.61 -8.07
C ILE A 352 -4.81 12.71 -9.59
N GLY A 353 -3.93 12.00 -10.29
CA GLY A 353 -3.87 11.93 -11.74
C GLY A 353 -3.11 13.08 -12.41
N GLU A 354 -2.62 14.07 -11.65
CA GLU A 354 -1.78 15.15 -12.18
C GLU A 354 -0.37 14.63 -12.50
N PRO A 355 0.15 14.87 -13.71
CA PRO A 355 1.45 14.35 -14.12
C PRO A 355 2.61 15.14 -13.50
N LEU A 356 3.52 14.43 -12.84
CA LEU A 356 4.81 14.94 -12.40
C LEU A 356 5.90 14.46 -13.37
N GLU A 357 6.40 15.33 -14.24
CA GLU A 357 7.59 15.05 -15.03
C GLU A 357 8.85 15.16 -14.15
N LEU A 358 9.64 14.09 -14.02
CA LEU A 358 10.83 14.03 -13.14
C LEU A 358 11.99 14.91 -13.64
N ALA A 359 11.95 15.33 -14.91
CA ALA A 359 12.85 16.33 -15.46
C ALA A 359 12.56 17.76 -14.94
N ASN A 360 11.33 18.03 -14.50
CA ASN A 360 10.98 19.34 -13.97
C ASN A 360 11.56 19.56 -12.57
N GLN A 361 12.49 20.51 -12.46
CA GLN A 361 13.15 20.85 -11.21
C GLN A 361 12.34 21.82 -10.33
N GLN A 362 11.37 22.53 -10.90
CA GLN A 362 10.52 23.47 -10.16
C GLN A 362 9.03 23.28 -10.51
N PRO A 363 8.46 22.09 -10.23
CA PRO A 363 7.03 21.90 -10.36
C PRO A 363 6.31 22.78 -9.32
N VAL A 364 5.20 23.36 -9.72
CA VAL A 364 4.34 24.16 -8.84
C VAL A 364 3.05 23.38 -8.67
N PHE A 365 2.72 23.07 -7.43
CA PHE A 365 1.46 22.43 -7.07
C PHE A 365 0.65 23.37 -6.19
N SER A 366 -0.65 23.46 -6.43
CA SER A 366 -1.54 24.15 -5.51
C SER A 366 -1.69 23.35 -4.22
N PRO A 367 -1.91 24.00 -3.06
CA PRO A 367 -2.33 23.32 -1.85
C PRO A 367 -3.81 22.94 -1.98
N TRP A 368 -4.12 22.01 -2.88
CA TRP A 368 -5.47 21.70 -3.36
C TRP A 368 -6.43 21.21 -2.26
N TRP A 369 -5.91 20.81 -1.11
CA TRP A 369 -6.70 20.44 0.06
C TRP A 369 -7.20 21.66 0.85
N GLU A 370 -6.60 22.84 0.68
CA GLU A 370 -7.01 24.06 1.36
C GLU A 370 -8.37 24.55 0.87
N GLY A 371 -9.26 24.87 1.82
CA GLY A 371 -10.61 25.36 1.52
C GLY A 371 -11.65 24.26 1.25
N MET A 372 -11.25 22.99 1.26
CA MET A 372 -12.17 21.85 1.22
C MET A 372 -12.74 21.56 2.61
N ASN A 373 -14.06 21.40 2.73
CA ASN A 373 -14.74 21.15 4.01
C ASN A 373 -14.68 19.68 4.45
#